data_AF-A0A7C7QTP6-F1
#
_entry.id   AF-A0A7C7QTP6-F1
#
_cell.length_a   1.000
_cell.length_b   1.000
_cell.length_c   1.000
_cell.angle_alpha   90.00
_cell.angle_beta   90.00
_cell.angle_gamma   90.00
#
_symmetry.space_group_name_H-M   'P 1'
#
loop_
_entity.id
_entity.type
_entity.pdbx_description
1 polymer ?
#
loop_
_entity_poly.entity_id
_entity_poly.type
_entity_poly.pdbx_seq_one_letter_code
_entity_poly.pdbx_strand_id
1 'polypeptide(L)'
;MFVDAHTHLELLALSEVPFHKLRSKEEIINFLRKLDKKYLVAYGLDYSPEITPEDLNRVNYPLLLIYKDGHKGIMNDSMRELLGKDDYFLYEGDLWQVVDKFKPKGERLREFILKGLEEASNMGIFEIHDYVDDKVAEVLFSINPPLRVVLMPYYSSLDKVLESFEKFGERENLRLGWVKVYIDGSISARTAYLKKPYADTKSTGKPMISEYRLARIIKELENRGLRVSMHAIGDGAIELAIRALERAEPSLKYHRIEHAEMITEDQIEKVKELNVLLCMQPNFDCYYRDIYFKALGEERAYRINPIDIVDEIGADLIFGTDMMPFDINYAVECAKKKLPENKVFYYFGGWRKDKNYLDLK
;
A
#
# COMPACT_ATOMS: atom_id res chain seq x y z
N MET A 1 -3.05 13.00 18.31
CA MET A 1 -3.20 11.54 18.37
C MET A 1 -3.65 11.10 17.00
N PHE A 2 -2.79 10.37 16.28
CA PHE A 2 -3.05 9.99 14.91
C PHE A 2 -3.23 8.47 14.73
N VAL A 3 -4.00 8.11 13.71
CA VAL A 3 -4.11 6.77 13.13
C VAL A 3 -3.55 6.80 11.73
N ASP A 4 -2.64 5.88 11.44
CA ASP A 4 -2.23 5.60 10.06
C ASP A 4 -2.97 4.35 9.57
N ALA A 5 -4.04 4.57 8.79
CA ALA A 5 -4.93 3.49 8.41
C ALA A 5 -4.44 2.60 7.26
N HIS A 6 -3.21 2.79 6.79
CA HIS A 6 -2.61 1.97 5.74
C HIS A 6 -1.09 1.98 5.87
N THR A 7 -0.51 0.91 6.41
CA THR A 7 0.95 0.77 6.56
C THR A 7 1.43 -0.59 6.07
N HIS A 8 2.73 -0.66 5.82
CA HIS A 8 3.47 -1.89 5.53
C HIS A 8 4.82 -1.82 6.24
N LEU A 9 4.86 -2.10 7.53
CA LEU A 9 6.11 -1.98 8.32
C LEU A 9 7.24 -2.84 7.77
N GLU A 10 6.92 -3.94 7.09
CA GLU A 10 7.90 -4.77 6.39
C GLU A 10 8.71 -4.02 5.31
N LEU A 11 8.16 -2.93 4.74
CA LEU A 11 8.89 -2.11 3.76
C LEU A 11 10.08 -1.37 4.39
N LEU A 12 10.08 -1.12 5.70
CA LEU A 12 11.25 -0.56 6.39
C LEU A 12 12.45 -1.51 6.31
N ALA A 13 12.20 -2.82 6.32
CA ALA A 13 13.25 -3.81 6.16
C ALA A 13 13.92 -3.77 4.79
N LEU A 14 13.23 -3.22 3.79
CA LEU A 14 13.70 -3.04 2.43
C LEU A 14 14.25 -1.63 2.18
N SER A 15 13.90 -0.64 3.00
CA SER A 15 14.17 0.79 2.75
C SER A 15 15.44 1.31 3.43
N GLU A 16 16.40 0.44 3.75
CA GLU A 16 17.66 0.86 4.39
C GLU A 16 18.58 1.69 3.50
N VAL A 17 18.44 1.56 2.18
CA VAL A 17 19.20 2.38 1.26
C VAL A 17 18.55 3.78 1.25
N PRO A 18 19.28 4.84 1.62
CA PRO A 18 18.70 6.18 1.74
C PRO A 18 18.59 6.85 0.37
N PHE A 19 17.86 6.25 -0.58
CA PHE A 19 17.73 6.75 -1.96
C PHE A 19 17.32 8.22 -2.02
N HIS A 20 16.47 8.66 -1.08
CA HIS A 20 16.06 10.06 -0.94
C HIS A 20 17.20 11.04 -0.57
N LYS A 21 18.39 10.56 -0.19
CA LYS A 21 19.60 11.36 0.09
C LYS A 21 20.65 11.24 -1.03
N LEU A 22 20.56 10.22 -1.87
CA LEU A 22 21.52 9.95 -2.94
C LEU A 22 21.05 10.69 -4.20
N ARG A 23 21.85 11.64 -4.68
CA ARG A 23 21.48 12.58 -5.75
C ARG A 23 22.07 12.22 -7.10
N SER A 24 23.08 11.36 -7.12
CA SER A 24 23.69 10.89 -8.37
C SER A 24 23.72 9.37 -8.47
N LYS A 25 23.76 8.88 -9.72
CA LYS A 25 23.96 7.48 -10.04
C LYS A 25 25.21 6.90 -9.36
N GLU A 26 26.32 7.66 -9.37
CA GLU A 26 27.57 7.23 -8.74
C GLU A 26 27.45 7.09 -7.22
N GLU A 27 26.74 8.00 -6.55
CA GLU A 27 26.46 7.88 -5.11
C GLU A 27 25.65 6.62 -4.80
N ILE A 28 24.62 6.33 -5.60
CA ILE A 28 23.80 5.12 -5.48
C ILE A 28 24.66 3.87 -5.63
N ILE A 29 25.39 3.74 -6.74
CA ILE A 29 26.21 2.54 -6.99
C ILE A 29 27.31 2.38 -5.94
N ASN A 30 27.96 3.45 -5.49
CA ASN A 30 28.99 3.38 -4.46
C ASN A 30 28.44 2.98 -3.08
N PHE A 31 27.22 3.40 -2.76
CA PHE A 31 26.53 2.96 -1.54
C PHE A 31 26.21 1.46 -1.62
N LEU A 32 25.58 1.02 -2.72
CA LEU A 32 25.20 -0.38 -2.93
C LEU A 32 26.41 -1.32 -2.88
N ARG A 33 27.55 -0.94 -3.45
CA ARG A 33 28.79 -1.74 -3.38
C ARG A 33 29.31 -1.99 -1.96
N LYS A 34 28.95 -1.13 -1.00
CA LYS A 34 29.36 -1.22 0.41
C LYS A 34 28.28 -1.85 1.29
N LEU A 35 27.07 -2.04 0.78
CA LEU A 35 25.96 -2.62 1.52
C LEU A 35 26.25 -4.08 1.84
N ASP A 36 25.80 -4.55 3.01
CA ASP A 36 25.95 -5.95 3.40
C ASP A 36 25.25 -6.84 2.35
N LYS A 37 25.91 -7.93 1.94
CA LYS A 37 25.41 -8.86 0.91
C LYS A 37 24.15 -9.61 1.33
N LYS A 38 23.74 -9.50 2.61
CA LYS A 38 22.42 -9.93 3.09
C LYS A 38 21.28 -9.06 2.58
N TYR A 39 21.56 -7.97 1.87
CA TYR A 39 20.57 -7.06 1.29
C TYR A 39 20.45 -7.34 -0.20
N LEU A 40 19.64 -8.35 -0.52
CA LEU A 40 19.38 -8.75 -1.90
C LEU A 40 18.28 -7.90 -2.57
N VAL A 41 17.51 -7.18 -1.76
CA VAL A 41 16.39 -6.33 -2.19
C VAL A 41 16.50 -4.99 -1.46
N ALA A 42 16.34 -3.89 -2.20
CA ALA A 42 16.26 -2.55 -1.63
C ALA A 42 15.11 -1.76 -2.25
N TYR A 43 14.33 -1.07 -1.43
CA TYR A 43 13.13 -0.31 -1.81
C TYR A 43 13.37 1.20 -1.76
N GLY A 44 12.72 1.93 -2.67
CA GLY A 44 12.69 3.40 -2.65
C GLY A 44 13.51 4.08 -3.75
N LEU A 45 13.91 3.36 -4.80
CA LEU A 45 14.67 3.94 -5.92
C LEU A 45 13.81 4.98 -6.68
N ASP A 46 14.33 6.18 -6.88
CA ASP A 46 13.65 7.18 -7.70
C ASP A 46 13.85 6.91 -9.20
N TYR A 47 12.96 7.42 -10.05
CA TYR A 47 13.10 7.38 -11.50
C TYR A 47 14.20 8.32 -12.02
N SER A 48 14.68 9.24 -11.18
CA SER A 48 15.79 10.13 -11.49
C SER A 48 16.77 10.19 -10.29
N PRO A 49 18.08 9.92 -10.49
CA PRO A 49 18.72 9.59 -11.77
C PRO A 49 18.35 8.18 -12.26
N GLU A 50 18.26 8.02 -13.58
CA GLU A 50 17.96 6.71 -14.18
C GLU A 50 19.11 5.71 -13.94
N ILE A 51 18.78 4.55 -13.36
CA ILE A 51 19.68 3.41 -13.16
C ILE A 51 19.39 2.36 -14.22
N THR A 52 20.43 2.00 -15.00
CA THR A 52 20.37 0.97 -16.03
C THR A 52 20.90 -0.37 -15.50
N PRO A 53 20.61 -1.50 -16.18
CA PRO A 53 21.20 -2.79 -15.85
C PRO A 53 22.74 -2.74 -15.84
N GLU A 54 23.35 -2.02 -16.78
CA GLU A 54 24.81 -1.86 -16.88
C GLU A 54 25.39 -1.16 -15.64
N ASP A 55 24.67 -0.18 -15.09
CA ASP A 55 25.08 0.47 -13.85
C ASP A 55 25.01 -0.49 -12.66
N LEU A 56 23.93 -1.26 -12.56
CA LEU A 56 23.69 -2.16 -11.44
C LEU A 56 24.63 -3.38 -11.47
N ASN A 57 25.10 -3.77 -12.66
CA ASN A 57 26.12 -4.80 -12.87
C ASN A 57 27.50 -4.45 -12.27
N ARG A 58 27.71 -3.20 -11.81
CA ARG A 58 28.89 -2.80 -11.02
C ARG A 58 28.83 -3.27 -9.56
N VAL A 59 27.70 -3.87 -9.15
CA VAL A 59 27.51 -4.52 -7.85
C VAL A 59 27.66 -6.03 -8.02
N ASN A 60 28.65 -6.62 -7.36
CA ASN A 60 29.09 -8.00 -7.60
C ASN A 60 28.35 -9.05 -6.72
N TYR A 61 27.08 -8.82 -6.43
CA TYR A 61 26.22 -9.77 -5.71
C TYR A 61 24.77 -9.61 -6.18
N PRO A 62 23.89 -10.62 -6.04
CA PRO A 62 22.51 -10.52 -6.49
C PRO A 62 21.77 -9.34 -5.85
N LEU A 63 21.24 -8.44 -6.68
CA LEU A 63 20.54 -7.25 -6.22
C LEU A 63 19.29 -6.96 -7.07
N LEU A 64 18.19 -6.68 -6.38
CA LEU A 64 16.95 -6.13 -6.92
C LEU A 64 16.69 -4.77 -6.26
N LEU A 65 16.61 -3.71 -7.07
CA LEU A 65 16.16 -2.40 -6.63
C LEU A 65 14.69 -2.20 -6.99
N ILE A 66 13.87 -1.84 -6.02
CA ILE A 66 12.46 -1.53 -6.20
C ILE A 66 12.31 -0.01 -6.28
N TYR A 67 11.61 0.45 -7.32
CA TYR A 67 11.28 1.86 -7.46
C TYR A 67 10.38 2.32 -6.31
N LYS A 68 10.43 3.61 -5.96
CA LYS A 68 9.70 4.21 -4.84
C LYS A 68 8.18 4.14 -4.96
N ASP A 69 7.65 3.67 -6.07
CA ASP A 69 6.23 3.36 -6.24
C ASP A 69 5.90 1.92 -5.84
N GLY A 70 6.88 1.02 -5.75
CA GLY A 70 6.67 -0.39 -5.42
C GLY A 70 6.17 -1.27 -6.56
N HIS A 71 6.07 -0.76 -7.79
CA HIS A 71 5.44 -1.50 -8.90
C HIS A 71 6.41 -1.95 -9.98
N LYS A 72 7.61 -1.38 -10.00
CA LYS A 72 8.70 -1.75 -10.89
C LYS A 72 9.94 -2.07 -10.07
N GLY A 73 10.69 -3.08 -10.48
CA GLY A 73 12.03 -3.34 -9.99
C GLY A 73 13.03 -3.53 -11.12
N ILE A 74 14.30 -3.25 -10.85
CA ILE A 74 15.44 -3.49 -11.73
C ILE A 74 16.44 -4.42 -11.04
N MET A 75 16.91 -5.42 -11.78
CA MET A 75 17.85 -6.44 -11.33
C MET A 75 19.20 -6.30 -12.02
N ASN A 76 20.27 -6.75 -11.36
CA ASN A 76 21.55 -7.00 -12.02
C ASN A 76 21.64 -8.44 -12.56
N ASP A 77 22.71 -8.74 -13.31
CA ASP A 77 22.97 -10.06 -13.87
C ASP A 77 23.01 -11.15 -12.81
N SER A 78 23.66 -10.90 -11.67
CA SER A 78 23.72 -11.89 -10.59
C SER A 78 22.34 -12.27 -10.03
N MET A 79 21.40 -11.32 -9.93
CA MET A 79 20.02 -11.62 -9.51
C MET A 79 19.23 -12.31 -10.62
N ARG A 80 19.41 -11.86 -11.86
CA ARG A 80 18.77 -12.43 -13.05
C ARG A 80 19.15 -13.90 -13.24
N GLU A 81 20.44 -14.23 -13.13
CA GLU A 81 20.97 -15.59 -13.15
C GLU A 81 20.45 -16.43 -11.98
N LEU A 82 20.44 -15.87 -10.77
CA LEU A 82 19.92 -16.55 -9.58
C LEU A 82 18.43 -16.93 -9.71
N LEU A 83 17.67 -16.11 -10.43
CA LEU A 83 16.25 -16.32 -10.68
C LEU A 83 15.95 -17.13 -11.95
N GLY A 84 16.94 -17.33 -12.82
CA GLY A 84 16.74 -17.94 -14.14
C GLY A 84 15.78 -17.13 -15.03
N LYS A 85 15.84 -15.79 -14.97
CA LYS A 85 15.03 -14.88 -15.80
C LYS A 85 15.87 -14.27 -16.91
N ASP A 86 15.26 -13.93 -18.04
CA ASP A 86 15.96 -13.24 -19.15
C ASP A 86 15.87 -11.71 -19.03
N ASP A 87 14.77 -11.21 -18.46
CA ASP A 87 14.53 -9.77 -18.29
C ASP A 87 15.20 -9.19 -17.03
N TYR A 88 15.63 -7.93 -17.13
CA TYR A 88 16.15 -7.16 -15.98
C TYR A 88 15.06 -6.49 -15.15
N PHE A 89 13.85 -6.39 -15.67
CA PHE A 89 12.76 -5.67 -15.02
C PHE A 89 11.69 -6.62 -14.51
N LEU A 90 11.21 -6.37 -13.30
CA LEU A 90 10.06 -7.04 -12.72
C LEU A 90 8.93 -6.03 -12.50
N TYR A 91 7.70 -6.50 -12.62
CA TYR A 91 6.50 -5.68 -12.48
C TYR A 91 5.49 -6.37 -11.58
N GLU A 92 4.80 -5.58 -10.74
CA GLU A 92 3.61 -6.00 -9.99
C GLU A 92 3.79 -7.33 -9.24
N GLY A 93 2.92 -8.33 -9.47
CA GLY A 93 2.96 -9.61 -8.78
C GLY A 93 4.27 -10.37 -8.97
N ASP A 94 4.91 -10.30 -10.14
CA ASP A 94 6.19 -10.98 -10.39
C ASP A 94 7.32 -10.35 -9.57
N LEU A 95 7.28 -9.02 -9.42
CA LEU A 95 8.18 -8.29 -8.53
C LEU A 95 8.00 -8.77 -7.09
N TRP A 96 6.77 -8.73 -6.57
CA TRP A 96 6.51 -9.07 -5.16
C TRP A 96 6.72 -10.55 -4.83
N GLN A 97 6.57 -11.46 -5.79
CA GLN A 97 6.98 -12.86 -5.62
C GLN A 97 8.48 -13.01 -5.38
N VAL A 98 9.30 -12.26 -6.12
CA VAL A 98 10.75 -12.25 -5.93
C VAL A 98 11.11 -11.58 -4.61
N VAL A 99 10.43 -10.49 -4.25
CA VAL A 99 10.61 -9.82 -2.96
C VAL A 99 10.29 -10.77 -1.80
N ASP A 100 9.20 -11.54 -1.82
CA ASP A 100 8.88 -12.48 -0.73
C ASP A 100 9.95 -13.56 -0.53
N LYS A 101 10.61 -13.98 -1.63
CA LYS A 101 11.71 -14.95 -1.57
C LYS A 101 12.91 -14.39 -0.81
N PHE A 102 13.24 -13.11 -1.03
CA PHE A 102 14.50 -12.51 -0.62
C PHE A 102 14.39 -11.40 0.45
N LYS A 103 13.18 -10.95 0.81
CA LYS A 103 12.99 -9.99 1.89
C LYS A 103 13.54 -10.54 3.20
N PRO A 104 14.02 -9.68 4.13
CA PRO A 104 14.49 -10.12 5.44
C PRO A 104 13.46 -10.99 6.18
N LYS A 105 13.93 -12.00 6.92
CA LYS A 105 13.12 -12.95 7.68
C LYS A 105 13.72 -13.14 9.08
N GLY A 106 12.94 -13.71 10.00
CA GLY A 106 13.38 -13.99 11.37
C GLY A 106 13.74 -12.73 12.14
N GLU A 107 14.83 -12.76 12.91
CA GLU A 107 15.21 -11.67 13.82
C GLU A 107 15.36 -10.32 13.11
N ARG A 108 15.88 -10.31 11.88
CA ARG A 108 16.05 -9.06 11.14
C ARG A 108 14.71 -8.43 10.77
N LEU A 109 13.72 -9.22 10.34
CA LEU A 109 12.36 -8.70 10.11
C LEU A 109 11.76 -8.13 11.40
N ARG A 110 11.99 -8.81 12.53
CA ARG A 110 11.57 -8.36 13.85
C ARG A 110 12.19 -7.02 14.25
N GLU A 111 13.49 -6.83 14.04
CA GLU A 111 14.18 -5.56 14.30
C GLU A 111 13.54 -4.40 13.53
N PHE A 112 13.21 -4.58 12.24
CA PHE A 112 12.57 -3.53 11.44
C PHE A 112 11.13 -3.23 11.83
N ILE A 113 10.35 -4.26 12.15
CA ILE A 113 8.98 -4.07 12.64
C ILE A 113 9.01 -3.28 13.96
N LEU A 114 9.91 -3.63 14.88
CA LEU A 114 10.08 -2.89 16.14
C LEU A 114 10.49 -1.43 15.90
N LYS A 115 11.45 -1.20 15.00
CA LYS A 115 11.87 0.15 14.61
C LYS A 115 10.71 0.95 14.01
N GLY A 116 9.91 0.34 13.14
CA GLY A 116 8.75 1.01 12.54
C GLY A 116 7.67 1.38 13.53
N LEU A 117 7.41 0.50 14.51
CA LEU A 117 6.50 0.78 15.62
C LEU A 117 7.02 1.94 16.49
N GLU A 118 8.33 1.98 16.76
CA GLU A 118 8.96 3.08 17.50
C GLU A 118 8.89 4.39 16.72
N GLU A 119 9.21 4.40 15.42
CA GLU A 119 9.09 5.57 14.54
C GLU A 119 7.64 6.10 14.52
N ALA A 120 6.66 5.20 14.40
CA ALA A 120 5.25 5.55 14.49
C ALA A 120 4.89 6.23 15.81
N SER A 121 5.28 5.64 16.94
CA SER A 121 5.04 6.22 18.27
C SER A 121 5.69 7.60 18.43
N ASN A 122 6.92 7.76 17.94
CA ASN A 122 7.64 9.04 17.97
C ASN A 122 6.96 10.13 17.12
N MET A 123 6.24 9.75 16.07
CA MET A 123 5.41 10.66 15.26
C MET A 123 4.04 10.96 15.89
N GLY A 124 3.72 10.41 17.06
CA GLY A 124 2.43 10.60 17.73
C GLY A 124 1.29 9.76 17.13
N ILE A 125 1.64 8.72 16.37
CA ILE A 125 0.71 7.68 15.90
C ILE A 125 0.45 6.72 17.06
N PHE A 126 -0.83 6.51 17.39
CA PHE A 126 -1.23 5.56 18.44
C PHE A 126 -1.85 4.28 17.87
N GLU A 127 -2.19 4.26 16.57
CA GLU A 127 -2.75 3.10 15.89
C GLU A 127 -2.28 3.05 14.43
N ILE A 128 -1.95 1.86 13.97
CA ILE A 128 -1.67 1.57 12.56
C ILE A 128 -2.55 0.43 12.06
N HIS A 129 -2.90 0.45 10.79
CA HIS A 129 -3.46 -0.70 10.09
C HIS A 129 -2.41 -1.27 9.15
N ASP A 130 -1.74 -2.34 9.60
CA ASP A 130 -0.58 -2.89 8.91
C ASP A 130 -0.98 -4.08 8.06
N TYR A 131 -0.62 -4.06 6.78
CA TYR A 131 -0.84 -5.18 5.87
C TYR A 131 0.24 -6.23 6.05
N VAL A 132 -0.19 -7.47 6.33
CA VAL A 132 0.68 -8.52 6.83
C VAL A 132 0.55 -9.82 6.04
N ASP A 133 1.69 -10.49 5.84
CA ASP A 133 1.73 -11.92 5.57
C ASP A 133 1.83 -12.73 6.87
N ASP A 134 2.00 -14.04 6.75
CA ASP A 134 2.17 -14.94 7.89
C ASP A 134 3.41 -14.62 8.74
N LYS A 135 4.51 -14.17 8.12
CA LYS A 135 5.78 -13.90 8.81
C LYS A 135 5.72 -12.61 9.62
N VAL A 136 5.13 -11.55 9.05
CA VAL A 136 4.94 -10.27 9.75
C VAL A 136 3.95 -10.46 10.89
N ALA A 137 2.86 -11.19 10.66
CA ALA A 137 1.91 -11.53 11.71
C ALA A 137 2.58 -12.30 12.86
N GLU A 138 3.41 -13.32 12.57
CA GLU A 138 4.16 -14.07 13.59
C GLU A 138 5.05 -13.16 14.45
N VAL A 139 5.75 -12.21 13.82
CA VAL A 139 6.54 -11.21 14.57
C VAL A 139 5.64 -10.40 15.49
N LEU A 140 4.53 -9.84 14.98
CA LEU A 140 3.62 -9.01 15.76
C LEU A 140 2.99 -9.80 16.93
N PHE A 141 2.69 -11.09 16.74
CA PHE A 141 2.25 -11.99 17.83
C PHE A 141 3.37 -12.35 18.82
N SER A 142 4.64 -12.19 18.45
CA SER A 142 5.79 -12.48 19.32
C SER A 142 6.26 -11.26 20.14
N ILE A 143 5.59 -10.12 20.02
CA ILE A 143 5.90 -8.88 20.74
C ILE A 143 4.66 -8.31 21.46
N ASN A 144 4.90 -7.30 22.29
CA ASN A 144 3.85 -6.41 22.80
C ASN A 144 4.03 -5.04 22.12
N PRO A 145 3.27 -4.73 21.07
CA PRO A 145 3.43 -3.46 20.35
C PRO A 145 3.22 -2.24 21.28
N PRO A 146 3.99 -1.16 21.12
CA PRO A 146 3.87 0.06 21.93
C PRO A 146 2.65 0.91 21.56
N LEU A 147 1.96 0.55 20.46
CA LEU A 147 0.79 1.22 19.89
C LEU A 147 -0.20 0.17 19.38
N ARG A 148 -1.43 0.55 19.06
CA ARG A 148 -2.44 -0.39 18.56
C ARG A 148 -2.14 -0.80 17.12
N VAL A 149 -2.09 -2.10 16.85
CA VAL A 149 -1.89 -2.64 15.51
C VAL A 149 -3.13 -3.40 15.07
N VAL A 150 -3.72 -2.96 13.96
CA VAL A 150 -4.76 -3.70 13.25
C VAL A 150 -4.08 -4.53 12.17
N LEU A 151 -4.09 -5.84 12.32
CA LEU A 151 -3.56 -6.81 11.37
C LEU A 151 -4.48 -6.88 10.15
N MET A 152 -3.97 -6.52 8.98
CA MET A 152 -4.68 -6.52 7.71
C MET A 152 -4.13 -7.63 6.81
N PRO A 153 -4.50 -8.91 7.02
CA PRO A 153 -3.90 -10.02 6.29
C PRO A 153 -4.11 -9.91 4.78
N TYR A 154 -3.09 -10.25 3.99
CA TYR A 154 -3.28 -10.53 2.57
C TYR A 154 -4.18 -11.75 2.38
N TYR A 155 -5.09 -11.71 1.41
CA TYR A 155 -5.96 -12.86 1.11
C TYR A 155 -5.17 -14.14 0.84
N SER A 156 -3.99 -14.04 0.20
CA SER A 156 -3.09 -15.18 -0.05
C SER A 156 -2.48 -15.81 1.21
N SER A 157 -2.42 -15.07 2.31
CA SER A 157 -1.84 -15.50 3.58
C SER A 157 -2.88 -15.64 4.69
N LEU A 158 -4.17 -15.45 4.36
CA LEU A 158 -5.26 -15.34 5.33
C LEU A 158 -5.31 -16.53 6.28
N ASP A 159 -5.36 -17.76 5.75
CA ASP A 159 -5.55 -18.95 6.59
C ASP A 159 -4.43 -19.11 7.63
N LYS A 160 -3.17 -18.87 7.25
CA LYS A 160 -2.04 -18.92 8.17
C LYS A 160 -2.04 -17.81 9.23
N VAL A 161 -2.48 -16.60 8.83
CA VAL A 161 -2.64 -15.50 9.79
C VAL A 161 -3.78 -15.80 10.76
N LEU A 162 -4.87 -16.39 10.30
CA LEU A 162 -5.99 -16.83 11.15
C LEU A 162 -5.57 -17.95 12.11
N GLU A 163 -4.80 -18.95 11.66
CA GLU A 163 -4.23 -19.99 12.54
C GLU A 163 -3.39 -19.37 13.68
N SER A 164 -2.59 -18.36 13.35
CA SER A 164 -1.80 -17.62 14.34
C SER A 164 -2.70 -16.81 15.28
N PHE A 165 -3.71 -16.13 14.74
CA PHE A 165 -4.65 -15.34 15.51
C PHE A 165 -5.49 -16.22 16.47
N GLU A 166 -5.94 -17.40 16.05
CA GLU A 166 -6.63 -18.37 16.90
C GLU A 166 -5.74 -18.88 18.04
N LYS A 167 -4.45 -19.05 17.77
CA LYS A 167 -3.47 -19.50 18.77
C LYS A 167 -3.15 -18.43 19.83
N PHE A 168 -3.02 -17.17 19.43
CA PHE A 168 -2.54 -16.10 20.31
C PHE A 168 -3.65 -15.17 20.83
N GLY A 169 -4.81 -15.14 20.16
CA GLY A 169 -5.97 -14.33 20.49
C GLY A 169 -5.79 -12.84 20.21
N GLU A 170 -6.90 -12.09 20.35
CA GLU A 170 -6.88 -10.64 20.42
C GLU A 170 -6.14 -10.18 21.68
N ARG A 171 -5.33 -9.13 21.56
CA ARG A 171 -4.61 -8.51 22.68
C ARG A 171 -4.85 -7.01 22.69
N GLU A 172 -4.56 -6.36 23.82
CA GLU A 172 -4.82 -4.93 24.03
C GLU A 172 -4.36 -4.04 22.85
N ASN A 173 -3.18 -4.34 22.30
CA ASN A 173 -2.56 -3.59 21.19
C ASN A 173 -2.54 -4.36 19.86
N LEU A 174 -3.25 -5.48 19.73
CA LEU A 174 -3.22 -6.30 18.51
C LEU A 174 -4.58 -6.92 18.20
N ARG A 175 -5.12 -6.60 17.03
CA ARG A 175 -6.44 -7.08 16.59
C ARG A 175 -6.45 -7.44 15.11
N LEU A 176 -7.42 -8.23 14.69
CA LEU A 176 -7.66 -8.54 13.29
C LEU A 176 -8.56 -7.48 12.63
N GLY A 177 -8.21 -7.07 11.41
CA GLY A 177 -8.94 -6.09 10.61
C GLY A 177 -9.54 -6.66 9.33
N TRP A 178 -9.32 -5.96 8.22
CA TRP A 178 -9.80 -6.33 6.90
C TRP A 178 -8.79 -7.20 6.16
N VAL A 179 -9.28 -7.97 5.19
CA VAL A 179 -8.44 -8.82 4.33
C VAL A 179 -8.15 -8.11 3.02
N LYS A 180 -6.87 -7.95 2.68
CA LYS A 180 -6.40 -7.23 1.48
C LYS A 180 -6.55 -8.07 0.22
N VAL A 181 -7.11 -7.44 -0.82
CA VAL A 181 -7.20 -7.96 -2.19
C VAL A 181 -6.77 -6.87 -3.17
N TYR A 182 -6.06 -7.26 -4.22
CA TYR A 182 -5.62 -6.35 -5.29
C TYR A 182 -6.53 -6.41 -6.52
N ILE A 183 -7.00 -5.25 -6.97
CA ILE A 183 -7.81 -5.12 -8.19
C ILE A 183 -6.96 -4.66 -9.37
N ASP A 184 -6.03 -3.73 -9.14
CA ASP A 184 -5.12 -3.19 -10.15
C ASP A 184 -3.74 -2.83 -9.55
N GLY A 185 -2.88 -2.23 -10.37
CA GLY A 185 -1.55 -1.76 -9.97
C GLY A 185 -1.57 -0.27 -9.62
N SER A 186 -0.62 0.52 -10.13
CA SER A 186 -0.54 1.98 -9.90
C SER A 186 -0.51 2.80 -11.17
N ILE A 187 -0.77 4.10 -11.00
CA ILE A 187 -0.57 5.11 -12.05
C ILE A 187 0.91 5.18 -12.44
N SER A 188 1.83 5.12 -11.48
CA SER A 188 3.27 5.27 -11.71
C SER A 188 3.84 4.20 -12.65
N ALA A 189 3.39 2.94 -12.52
CA ALA A 189 3.79 1.86 -13.42
C ALA A 189 2.91 1.69 -14.67
N ARG A 190 1.87 2.53 -14.86
CA ARG A 190 0.86 2.43 -15.94
C ARG A 190 0.09 1.11 -15.93
N THR A 191 -0.16 0.59 -14.72
CA THR A 191 -0.83 -0.69 -14.48
C THR A 191 -2.16 -0.54 -13.76
N ALA A 192 -2.41 0.59 -13.09
CA ALA A 192 -3.74 0.94 -12.60
C ALA A 192 -4.74 0.92 -13.76
N TYR A 193 -5.92 0.35 -13.52
CA TYR A 193 -6.88 0.04 -14.57
C TYR A 193 -7.82 1.23 -14.81
N LEU A 194 -7.60 1.90 -15.95
CA LEU A 194 -8.28 3.13 -16.33
C LEU A 194 -9.38 2.88 -17.35
N LYS A 195 -10.45 3.69 -17.35
CA LYS A 195 -11.47 3.68 -18.42
C LYS A 195 -10.97 4.29 -19.73
N LYS A 196 -9.91 5.12 -19.68
CA LYS A 196 -9.28 5.77 -20.83
C LYS A 196 -7.76 5.52 -20.82
N PRO A 197 -7.10 5.40 -21.98
CA PRO A 197 -5.65 5.20 -22.03
C PRO A 197 -4.88 6.24 -21.22
N TYR A 198 -3.69 5.88 -20.73
CA TYR A 198 -2.73 6.83 -20.17
C TYR A 198 -2.34 7.89 -21.23
N ALA A 199 -1.85 9.04 -20.79
CA ALA A 199 -1.47 10.12 -21.69
C ALA A 199 -0.19 9.80 -22.48
N ASP A 200 0.72 9.01 -21.90
CA ASP A 200 2.02 8.67 -22.46
C ASP A 200 2.08 7.27 -23.12
N THR A 201 0.97 6.52 -23.14
CA THR A 201 0.89 5.20 -23.78
C THR A 201 -0.54 4.84 -24.20
N LYS A 202 -0.69 3.89 -25.15
CA LYS A 202 -2.00 3.37 -25.58
C LYS A 202 -2.64 2.41 -24.57
N SER A 203 -1.89 1.99 -23.55
CA SER A 203 -2.39 1.11 -22.48
C SER A 203 -3.44 1.81 -21.62
N THR A 204 -4.37 1.03 -21.08
CA THR A 204 -5.31 1.43 -20.01
C THR A 204 -4.94 0.81 -18.66
N GLY A 205 -3.75 0.20 -18.55
CA GLY A 205 -3.47 -0.75 -17.48
C GLY A 205 -4.36 -1.99 -17.63
N LYS A 206 -4.48 -2.80 -16.56
CA LYS A 206 -5.32 -3.99 -16.59
C LYS A 206 -5.78 -4.39 -15.19
N PRO A 207 -6.98 -4.97 -15.05
CA PRO A 207 -7.38 -5.58 -13.79
C PRO A 207 -6.54 -6.84 -13.52
N MET A 208 -6.20 -7.06 -12.26
CA MET A 208 -5.54 -8.27 -11.75
C MET A 208 -6.54 -9.36 -11.35
N ILE A 209 -7.80 -8.98 -11.15
CA ILE A 209 -8.90 -9.84 -10.73
C ILE A 209 -10.17 -9.54 -11.53
N SER A 210 -11.01 -10.54 -11.77
CA SER A 210 -12.32 -10.33 -12.37
C SER A 210 -13.37 -9.95 -11.32
N GLU A 211 -14.40 -9.21 -11.72
CA GLU A 211 -15.57 -8.87 -10.89
C GLU A 211 -16.17 -10.12 -10.22
N TYR A 212 -16.36 -11.20 -10.98
CA TYR A 212 -16.90 -12.46 -10.47
C TYR A 212 -16.01 -13.11 -9.39
N ARG A 213 -14.69 -13.07 -9.58
CA ARG A 213 -13.76 -13.63 -8.59
C ARG A 213 -13.74 -12.77 -7.33
N LEU A 214 -13.75 -11.45 -7.47
CA LEU A 214 -13.80 -10.53 -6.33
C LEU A 214 -15.10 -10.68 -5.54
N ALA A 215 -16.26 -10.76 -6.21
CA ALA A 215 -17.55 -11.00 -5.55
C ALA A 215 -17.58 -12.32 -4.76
N ARG A 216 -16.96 -13.39 -5.31
CA ARG A 216 -16.80 -14.67 -4.60
C ARG A 216 -15.93 -14.54 -3.36
N ILE A 217 -14.82 -13.80 -3.45
CA ILE A 217 -13.94 -13.55 -2.30
C ILE A 217 -14.68 -12.75 -1.23
N ILE A 218 -15.45 -11.72 -1.62
CA ILE A 218 -16.26 -10.94 -0.67
C ILE A 218 -17.22 -11.85 0.10
N LYS A 219 -17.96 -12.73 -0.60
CA LYS A 219 -18.86 -13.69 0.06
C LYS A 219 -18.14 -14.70 0.94
N GLU A 220 -16.97 -15.18 0.53
CA GLU A 220 -16.16 -16.08 1.34
C GLU A 220 -15.72 -15.43 2.65
N LEU A 221 -15.23 -14.19 2.58
CA LEU A 221 -14.83 -13.42 3.75
C LEU A 221 -16.01 -13.11 4.67
N GLU A 222 -17.15 -12.75 4.10
CA GLU A 222 -18.38 -12.48 4.84
C GLU A 222 -18.86 -13.70 5.63
N ASN A 223 -18.80 -14.91 5.03
CA ASN A 223 -19.12 -16.16 5.73
C ASN A 223 -18.17 -16.46 6.90
N ARG A 224 -16.99 -15.84 6.92
CA ARG A 224 -16.00 -15.90 8.02
C ARG A 224 -16.11 -14.70 8.97
N GLY A 225 -17.09 -13.82 8.80
CA GLY A 225 -17.25 -12.59 9.60
C GLY A 225 -16.21 -11.51 9.29
N LEU A 226 -15.53 -11.60 8.15
CA LEU A 226 -14.43 -10.72 7.75
C LEU A 226 -14.85 -9.75 6.64
N ARG A 227 -14.21 -8.58 6.63
CA ARG A 227 -14.42 -7.55 5.60
C ARG A 227 -13.25 -7.54 4.63
N VAL A 228 -13.53 -7.29 3.35
CA VAL A 228 -12.50 -7.03 2.34
C VAL A 228 -11.97 -5.59 2.41
N SER A 229 -10.66 -5.44 2.21
CA SER A 229 -9.96 -4.19 1.86
C SER A 229 -9.44 -4.33 0.43
N MET A 230 -9.93 -3.49 -0.47
CA MET A 230 -9.70 -3.61 -1.92
C MET A 230 -8.76 -2.51 -2.38
N HIS A 231 -7.56 -2.88 -2.84
CA HIS A 231 -6.70 -1.96 -3.59
C HIS A 231 -7.32 -1.64 -4.94
N ALA A 232 -7.70 -0.38 -5.15
CA ALA A 232 -8.20 0.11 -6.43
C ALA A 232 -7.77 1.56 -6.65
N ILE A 233 -6.86 1.77 -7.62
CA ILE A 233 -6.33 3.10 -7.95
C ILE A 233 -7.09 3.71 -9.13
N GLY A 234 -7.20 2.96 -10.23
CA GLY A 234 -7.82 3.45 -11.47
C GLY A 234 -9.34 3.53 -11.41
N ASP A 235 -9.93 4.43 -12.19
CA ASP A 235 -11.39 4.62 -12.27
C ASP A 235 -12.12 3.36 -12.79
N GLY A 236 -11.45 2.54 -13.61
CA GLY A 236 -11.93 1.23 -14.03
C GLY A 236 -11.82 0.15 -12.95
N ALA A 237 -10.80 0.20 -12.08
CA ALA A 237 -10.67 -0.70 -10.94
C ALA A 237 -11.71 -0.41 -9.85
N ILE A 238 -11.98 0.86 -9.58
CA ILE A 238 -12.99 1.30 -8.61
C ILE A 238 -14.39 0.90 -9.08
N GLU A 239 -14.68 1.05 -10.37
CA GLU A 239 -15.92 0.54 -10.98
C GLU A 239 -16.06 -0.98 -10.77
N LEU A 240 -14.99 -1.75 -10.97
CA LEU A 240 -14.99 -3.20 -10.75
C LEU A 240 -15.25 -3.54 -9.28
N ALA A 241 -14.64 -2.81 -8.34
CA ALA A 241 -14.86 -2.98 -6.91
C ALA A 241 -16.33 -2.76 -6.53
N ILE A 242 -16.92 -1.67 -7.01
CA ILE A 242 -18.34 -1.32 -6.80
C ILE A 242 -19.24 -2.44 -7.32
N ARG A 243 -19.05 -2.87 -8.57
CA ARG A 243 -19.88 -3.95 -9.16
C ARG A 243 -19.73 -5.28 -8.43
N ALA A 244 -18.53 -5.59 -7.95
CA ALA A 244 -18.29 -6.80 -7.18
C ALA A 244 -19.02 -6.76 -5.83
N LEU A 245 -19.07 -5.60 -5.16
CA LEU A 245 -19.85 -5.40 -3.94
C LEU A 245 -21.36 -5.47 -4.20
N GLU A 246 -21.85 -4.83 -5.27
CA GLU A 246 -23.25 -4.92 -5.67
C GLU A 246 -23.66 -6.35 -5.99
N ARG A 247 -22.81 -7.10 -6.69
CA ARG A 247 -23.05 -8.52 -6.99
C ARG A 247 -22.97 -9.40 -5.74
N ALA A 248 -22.06 -9.09 -4.84
CA ALA A 248 -21.90 -9.85 -3.61
C ALA A 248 -23.01 -9.53 -2.61
N GLU A 249 -23.62 -8.35 -2.62
CA GLU A 249 -24.62 -7.93 -1.64
C GLU A 249 -24.22 -8.30 -0.18
N PRO A 250 -23.06 -7.83 0.31
CA PRO A 250 -22.60 -8.20 1.63
C PRO A 250 -23.43 -7.52 2.73
N SER A 251 -23.77 -8.29 3.76
CA SER A 251 -24.46 -7.79 4.97
C SER A 251 -23.53 -6.98 5.86
N LEU A 252 -22.24 -7.32 5.91
CA LEU A 252 -21.23 -6.57 6.63
C LEU A 252 -20.98 -5.23 5.94
N LYS A 253 -21.24 -4.13 6.65
CA LYS A 253 -20.94 -2.78 6.19
C LYS A 253 -19.45 -2.46 6.33
N TYR A 254 -19.01 -1.37 5.70
CA TYR A 254 -17.67 -0.81 5.84
C TYR A 254 -16.57 -1.73 5.32
N HIS A 255 -16.82 -2.43 4.22
CA HIS A 255 -15.75 -2.86 3.33
C HIS A 255 -14.92 -1.64 2.91
N ARG A 256 -13.63 -1.84 2.61
CA ARG A 256 -12.73 -0.74 2.30
C ARG A 256 -12.32 -0.72 0.84
N ILE A 257 -12.24 0.46 0.25
CA ILE A 257 -11.45 0.71 -0.95
C ILE A 257 -10.23 1.52 -0.52
N GLU A 258 -9.05 0.99 -0.85
CA GLU A 258 -7.77 1.63 -0.61
C GLU A 258 -7.36 2.46 -1.82
N HIS A 259 -6.70 3.59 -1.53
CA HIS A 259 -6.19 4.58 -2.47
C HIS A 259 -7.28 5.40 -3.13
N ALA A 260 -8.15 4.76 -3.92
CA ALA A 260 -9.25 5.41 -4.62
C ALA A 260 -8.82 6.66 -5.42
N GLU A 261 -7.60 6.68 -5.96
CA GLU A 261 -6.98 7.91 -6.47
C GLU A 261 -7.76 8.53 -7.63
N MET A 262 -8.33 7.71 -8.52
CA MET A 262 -9.08 8.19 -9.68
C MET A 262 -10.60 8.08 -9.49
N ILE A 263 -11.10 8.03 -8.25
CA ILE A 263 -12.54 7.95 -7.98
C ILE A 263 -13.27 9.17 -8.57
N THR A 264 -14.43 8.91 -9.18
CA THR A 264 -15.31 9.94 -9.75
C THR A 264 -16.45 10.29 -8.79
N GLU A 265 -17.06 11.47 -8.93
CA GLU A 265 -18.22 11.89 -8.11
C GLU A 265 -19.34 10.84 -8.07
N ASP A 266 -19.77 10.34 -9.22
CA ASP A 266 -20.77 9.26 -9.32
C ASP A 266 -20.36 8.00 -8.54
N GLN A 267 -19.06 7.66 -8.57
CA GLN A 267 -18.54 6.54 -7.81
C GLN A 267 -18.48 6.83 -6.31
N ILE A 268 -18.22 8.07 -5.90
CA ILE A 268 -18.27 8.50 -4.48
C ILE A 268 -19.69 8.37 -3.93
N GLU A 269 -20.70 8.78 -4.68
CA GLU A 269 -22.11 8.58 -4.30
C GLU A 269 -22.41 7.09 -4.12
N LYS A 270 -21.93 6.28 -5.06
CA LYS A 270 -22.18 4.84 -5.03
C LYS A 270 -21.51 4.12 -3.87
N VAL A 271 -20.25 4.43 -3.55
CA VAL A 271 -19.57 3.85 -2.38
C VAL A 271 -20.25 4.27 -1.06
N LYS A 272 -20.77 5.49 -0.99
CA LYS A 272 -21.56 5.97 0.15
C LYS A 272 -22.86 5.17 0.32
N GLU A 273 -23.61 4.94 -0.75
CA GLU A 273 -24.81 4.08 -0.74
C GLU A 273 -24.50 2.66 -0.25
N LEU A 274 -23.37 2.10 -0.70
CA LEU A 274 -22.90 0.76 -0.33
C LEU A 274 -22.27 0.70 1.07
N ASN A 275 -22.21 1.81 1.82
CA ASN A 275 -21.53 1.91 3.12
C ASN A 275 -20.08 1.44 3.06
N VAL A 276 -19.35 1.78 1.99
CA VAL A 276 -17.94 1.47 1.79
C VAL A 276 -17.10 2.61 2.36
N LEU A 277 -16.01 2.24 3.03
CA LEU A 277 -15.04 3.15 3.60
C LEU A 277 -13.89 3.40 2.62
N LEU A 278 -13.59 4.65 2.33
CA LEU A 278 -12.44 5.06 1.53
C LEU A 278 -11.22 5.28 2.43
N CYS A 279 -10.12 4.57 2.17
CA CYS A 279 -8.84 4.86 2.81
C CYS A 279 -7.87 5.45 1.78
N MET A 280 -7.61 6.76 1.90
CA MET A 280 -6.81 7.52 0.93
C MET A 280 -5.51 8.03 1.54
N GLN A 281 -4.51 8.33 0.69
CA GLN A 281 -3.17 8.75 1.10
C GLN A 281 -2.86 10.17 0.60
N PRO A 282 -3.17 11.23 1.36
CA PRO A 282 -2.98 12.61 0.91
C PRO A 282 -1.53 12.96 0.52
N ASN A 283 -0.54 12.26 1.10
CA ASN A 283 0.87 12.41 0.75
C ASN A 283 1.18 12.07 -0.72
N PHE A 284 0.37 11.25 -1.39
CA PHE A 284 0.65 10.81 -2.76
C PHE A 284 0.60 11.98 -3.76
N ASP A 285 -0.34 12.91 -3.59
CA ASP A 285 -0.43 14.12 -4.44
C ASP A 285 0.80 15.00 -4.37
N CYS A 286 1.45 15.04 -3.21
CA CYS A 286 2.69 15.79 -3.04
C CYS A 286 3.90 15.00 -3.53
N TYR A 287 3.92 13.69 -3.29
CA TYR A 287 5.10 12.86 -3.47
C TYR A 287 5.25 12.35 -4.91
N TYR A 288 4.15 12.06 -5.60
CA TYR A 288 4.13 11.49 -6.96
C TYR A 288 3.65 12.47 -8.04
N ARG A 289 3.50 13.76 -7.70
CA ARG A 289 2.90 14.79 -8.57
C ARG A 289 3.40 14.72 -10.02
N ASP A 290 4.70 14.83 -10.23
CA ASP A 290 5.26 14.88 -11.59
C ASP A 290 5.01 13.60 -12.38
N ILE A 291 5.02 12.45 -11.70
CA ILE A 291 4.72 11.14 -12.31
C ILE A 291 3.27 11.09 -12.77
N TYR A 292 2.34 11.61 -11.96
CA TYR A 292 0.91 11.67 -12.29
C TYR A 292 0.63 12.59 -13.48
N PHE A 293 1.24 13.77 -13.53
CA PHE A 293 1.07 14.70 -14.66
C PHE A 293 1.56 14.06 -15.97
N LYS A 294 2.70 13.36 -15.94
CA LYS A 294 3.20 12.62 -17.10
C LYS A 294 2.27 11.46 -17.49
N ALA A 295 1.74 10.72 -16.51
CA ALA A 295 0.93 9.53 -16.73
C ALA A 295 -0.46 9.83 -17.27
N LEU A 296 -1.13 10.82 -16.69
CA LEU A 296 -2.56 11.04 -16.88
C LEU A 296 -2.84 12.25 -17.79
N GLY A 297 -1.84 13.10 -18.00
CA GLY A 297 -2.01 14.42 -18.58
C GLY A 297 -2.61 15.38 -17.56
N GLU A 298 -2.47 16.67 -17.85
CA GLU A 298 -2.79 17.77 -16.93
C GLU A 298 -4.23 17.69 -16.39
N GLU A 299 -5.23 17.58 -17.28
CA GLU A 299 -6.65 17.58 -16.89
C GLU A 299 -6.99 16.48 -15.87
N ARG A 300 -6.53 15.25 -16.11
CA ARG A 300 -6.82 14.12 -15.21
C ARG A 300 -5.96 14.16 -13.95
N ALA A 301 -4.70 14.55 -14.05
CA ALA A 301 -3.79 14.65 -12.91
C ALA A 301 -4.23 15.70 -11.88
N TYR A 302 -4.97 16.74 -12.28
CA TYR A 302 -5.55 17.70 -11.34
C TYR A 302 -6.74 17.15 -10.54
N ARG A 303 -7.43 16.12 -11.04
CA ARG A 303 -8.66 15.57 -10.45
C ARG A 303 -8.45 14.34 -9.58
N ILE A 304 -7.23 13.80 -9.52
CA ILE A 304 -6.95 12.63 -8.68
C ILE A 304 -6.92 13.00 -7.19
N ASN A 305 -7.01 11.97 -6.36
CA ASN A 305 -7.07 12.04 -4.90
C ASN A 305 -8.08 13.10 -4.40
N PRO A 306 -9.36 13.06 -4.83
CA PRO A 306 -10.33 14.14 -4.59
C PRO A 306 -10.91 14.10 -3.16
N ILE A 307 -10.04 14.18 -2.14
CA ILE A 307 -10.41 14.06 -0.72
C ILE A 307 -11.37 15.18 -0.24
N ASP A 308 -11.33 16.34 -0.90
CA ASP A 308 -12.27 17.46 -0.73
C ASP A 308 -13.68 17.11 -1.21
N ILE A 309 -13.78 16.53 -2.40
CA ILE A 309 -15.07 16.09 -2.97
C ILE A 309 -15.66 14.93 -2.17
N VAL A 310 -14.81 14.00 -1.70
CA VAL A 310 -15.24 12.91 -0.81
C VAL A 310 -15.86 13.45 0.50
N ASP A 311 -15.24 14.47 1.11
CA ASP A 311 -15.79 15.16 2.30
C ASP A 311 -17.09 15.90 1.98
N GLU A 312 -17.15 16.61 0.86
CA GLU A 312 -18.33 17.38 0.43
C GLU A 312 -19.55 16.48 0.19
N ILE A 313 -19.37 15.37 -0.52
CA ILE A 313 -20.42 14.36 -0.74
C ILE A 313 -20.77 13.66 0.58
N GLY A 314 -19.84 13.62 1.54
CA GLY A 314 -20.02 13.00 2.85
C GLY A 314 -19.98 11.48 2.81
N ALA A 315 -19.07 10.92 1.99
CA ALA A 315 -18.73 9.50 2.07
C ALA A 315 -17.78 9.24 3.25
N ASP A 316 -17.78 8.01 3.74
CA ASP A 316 -16.93 7.60 4.86
C ASP A 316 -15.45 7.54 4.41
N LEU A 317 -14.59 8.31 5.08
CA LEU A 317 -13.19 8.52 4.71
C LEU A 317 -12.26 8.36 5.93
N ILE A 318 -11.09 7.76 5.72
CA ILE A 318 -9.94 7.74 6.65
C ILE A 318 -8.64 7.92 5.86
N PHE A 319 -7.59 8.37 6.56
CA PHE A 319 -6.27 8.55 5.95
C PHE A 319 -5.23 7.52 6.40
N GLY A 320 -4.29 7.24 5.51
CA GLY A 320 -3.06 6.52 5.81
C GLY A 320 -1.89 7.10 5.01
N THR A 321 -0.66 6.63 5.28
CA THR A 321 0.54 7.09 4.56
C THR A 321 1.03 6.10 3.52
N ASP A 322 0.67 4.83 3.66
CA ASP A 322 1.17 3.70 2.85
C ASP A 322 2.71 3.62 2.84
N MET A 323 3.36 4.14 3.89
CA MET A 323 4.82 4.20 4.01
C MET A 323 5.53 5.02 2.90
N MET A 324 4.80 5.84 2.13
CA MET A 324 5.31 6.46 0.89
C MET A 324 5.12 8.00 0.85
N PRO A 325 5.92 8.77 1.62
CA PRO A 325 6.86 8.33 2.63
C PRO A 325 6.17 8.06 3.97
N PHE A 326 6.83 7.32 4.86
CA PHE A 326 6.36 7.11 6.23
C PHE A 326 6.58 8.37 7.10
N ASP A 327 5.74 9.39 6.87
CA ASP A 327 5.75 10.65 7.60
C ASP A 327 4.32 11.22 7.65
N ILE A 328 3.68 11.08 8.82
CA ILE A 328 2.31 11.55 8.99
C ILE A 328 2.20 13.07 9.00
N ASN A 329 3.25 13.80 9.42
CA ASN A 329 3.24 15.26 9.39
C ASN A 329 3.29 15.76 7.96
N TYR A 330 4.09 15.12 7.11
CA TYR A 330 4.09 15.37 5.67
C TYR A 330 2.71 15.10 5.06
N ALA A 331 2.08 13.96 5.41
CA ALA A 331 0.75 13.63 4.93
C ALA A 331 -0.33 14.64 5.39
N VAL A 332 -0.24 15.14 6.63
CA VAL A 332 -1.11 16.22 7.15
C VAL A 332 -0.97 17.50 6.33
N GLU A 333 0.26 17.95 6.09
CA GLU A 333 0.51 19.18 5.31
C GLU A 333 0.06 19.04 3.84
N CYS A 334 0.11 17.83 3.29
CA CYS A 334 -0.46 17.53 1.99
C CYS A 334 -1.99 17.56 1.99
N ALA A 335 -2.64 16.96 2.99
CA ALA A 335 -4.10 16.97 3.13
C ALA A 335 -4.64 18.40 3.30
N LYS A 336 -3.94 19.26 4.03
CA LYS A 336 -4.30 20.67 4.27
C LYS A 336 -4.37 21.53 3.01
N LYS A 337 -3.82 21.04 1.88
CA LYS A 337 -3.96 21.72 0.57
C LYS A 337 -5.35 21.57 -0.04
N LYS A 338 -6.13 20.57 0.39
CA LYS A 338 -7.48 20.28 -0.13
C LYS A 338 -8.56 20.39 0.94
N LEU A 339 -8.24 20.13 2.21
CA LEU A 339 -9.19 20.13 3.32
C LEU A 339 -8.80 21.11 4.43
N PRO A 340 -9.77 21.67 5.18
CA PRO A 340 -9.47 22.46 6.36
C PRO A 340 -8.86 21.58 7.46
N GLU A 341 -8.02 22.18 8.31
CA GLU A 341 -7.20 21.46 9.30
C GLU A 341 -8.01 20.57 10.24
N ASN A 342 -9.19 21.04 10.69
CA ASN A 342 -10.06 20.25 11.55
C ASN A 342 -10.56 18.96 10.89
N LYS A 343 -10.81 18.97 9.56
CA LYS A 343 -11.18 17.78 8.79
C LYS A 343 -9.99 16.86 8.61
N VAL A 344 -8.81 17.40 8.32
CA VAL A 344 -7.57 16.63 8.23
C VAL A 344 -7.30 15.86 9.53
N PHE A 345 -7.37 16.52 10.67
CA PHE A 345 -7.21 15.87 11.97
C PHE A 345 -8.34 14.93 12.34
N TYR A 346 -9.55 15.15 11.82
CA TYR A 346 -10.65 14.20 11.97
C TYR A 346 -10.34 12.88 11.24
N TYR A 347 -9.89 12.94 9.99
CA TYR A 347 -9.63 11.75 9.16
C TYR A 347 -8.32 11.00 9.52
N PHE A 348 -7.29 11.71 10.00
CA PHE A 348 -6.16 11.07 10.69
C PHE A 348 -6.45 10.75 12.16
N GLY A 349 -7.62 11.09 12.68
CA GLY A 349 -8.06 10.73 14.03
C GLY A 349 -8.52 9.28 14.15
N GLY A 350 -8.53 8.54 13.04
CA GLY A 350 -9.07 7.20 12.91
C GLY A 350 -10.55 7.19 12.55
N TRP A 351 -11.12 5.99 12.52
CA TRP A 351 -12.55 5.78 12.30
C TRP A 351 -13.37 6.25 13.50
N ARG A 352 -14.39 7.09 13.25
CA ARG A 352 -15.44 7.61 14.17
C ARG A 352 -15.20 7.38 15.68
N LYS A 353 -14.91 8.46 16.43
CA LYS A 353 -14.75 8.49 17.90
C LYS A 353 -15.91 7.88 18.71
N ASP A 354 -17.10 7.77 18.10
CA ASP A 354 -18.36 7.30 18.68
C ASP A 354 -18.75 5.88 18.27
N LYS A 355 -17.98 5.21 17.39
CA LYS A 355 -18.27 3.84 16.95
C LYS A 355 -17.02 2.98 17.04
N ASN A 356 -17.01 2.05 17.98
CA ASN A 356 -16.00 1.02 18.04
C ASN A 356 -16.14 0.13 16.79
N TYR A 357 -15.03 -0.10 16.08
CA TYR A 357 -14.98 -1.04 14.95
C TYR A 357 -15.38 -2.47 15.37
N LEU A 358 -15.28 -2.79 16.68
CA LEU A 358 -15.74 -4.04 17.30
C LEU A 358 -17.27 -4.16 17.45
N ASP A 359 -17.99 -3.04 17.46
CA ASP A 359 -19.46 -3.02 17.65
C ASP A 359 -20.24 -3.00 16.34
N LEU A 360 -19.54 -3.09 15.21
CA LEU A 360 -20.12 -3.22 13.87
C LEU A 360 -20.56 -4.66 13.60
N LYS A 361 -21.41 -5.22 14.48
CA LYS A 361 -22.17 -6.45 14.22
C LYS A 361 -23.33 -6.16 13.28
#